data_AF-A0A399HQ42-F1
#
_entry.id   AF-A0A399HQ42-F1
#
_cell.length_a   1.000
_cell.length_b   1.000
_cell.length_c   1.000
_cell.angle_alpha   90.00
_cell.angle_beta   90.00
_cell.angle_gamma   90.00
#
_symmetry.space_group_name_H-M   'P 1'
#
loop_
_entity.id
_entity.type
_entity.pdbx_description
1 polymer ?
#
loop_
_entity_poly.entity_id
_entity_poly.type
_entity_poly.pdbx_seq_one_letter_code
_entity_poly.pdbx_strand_id
1 'polypeptide(L)'
;MPVLGTSEAYPPQSLIDWDLLSTAQSAAGNRRIHYAQGKTLGGSSAINTMAYHRATAGSYQLWADLVGDQSYTYDKVLPYFKKSATITPPDLAKRNAPNATVRYNDSAFDNALQGPLQVSWANWVDPAQSWLVRALQAVGQKLSVDGFSSGSLNGGAWVPTTIDPKHATRSTSKSSYLDEKEGKGMLQLTIYLHSQASRVIFDKDKNAIGVAVLSEGDEYTISARKEVILSAGVFHSPQLLMLSGVGPAATLSEHAIPVVADLPGVGQNLWDQIFFNVLRSITVPSTGAYLITAIHQAIALQQYSTNASGPYSSAGGYLSFEKLPLNYRANFSSRTEAALSEFPFDWLEIEYIATGFPSGNPDFPTIGAISGTLLTPSSRGNVTILSASILDQPIIDLGWLTDPADEEVMVAAFKRVREAWDSPALVGIIAGPEIAPGTNINTNADILAVVDSQANVFGVQGLRVVDISVFPFSLPGHPQASVYMFAEKIADEISKTREAY
;
A
#
# COMPACT_ATOMS: atom_id res chain seq x y z
N MET A 1 -8.28 11.02 -14.18
CA MET A 1 -8.10 9.69 -13.54
C MET A 1 -8.54 8.62 -14.53
N PRO A 2 -7.72 7.61 -14.81
CA PRO A 2 -8.09 6.46 -15.64
C PRO A 2 -8.96 5.44 -14.88
N VAL A 3 -9.50 4.46 -15.60
CA VAL A 3 -10.37 3.41 -15.03
C VAL A 3 -9.60 2.48 -14.10
N LEU A 4 -8.35 2.08 -14.42
CA LEU A 4 -7.47 1.36 -13.48
C LEU A 4 -6.03 1.89 -13.61
N GLY A 5 -5.34 2.03 -12.47
CA GLY A 5 -3.88 2.27 -12.34
C GLY A 5 -3.36 3.61 -12.88
N THR A 6 -2.21 4.07 -12.37
CA THR A 6 -1.45 5.16 -13.01
C THR A 6 -0.80 4.67 -14.30
N SER A 7 -1.29 5.14 -15.45
CA SER A 7 -0.71 4.85 -16.76
C SER A 7 0.66 5.51 -16.95
N GLU A 8 1.46 4.98 -17.89
CA GLU A 8 2.71 5.56 -18.41
C GLU A 8 2.67 7.08 -18.67
N ALA A 9 1.50 7.65 -19.02
CA ALA A 9 1.27 9.10 -19.00
C ALA A 9 0.94 9.61 -17.58
N TYR A 10 1.98 9.94 -16.80
CA TYR A 10 1.90 10.57 -15.46
C TYR A 10 2.89 11.74 -15.34
N PRO A 11 2.74 12.67 -14.37
CA PRO A 11 3.73 13.71 -14.10
C PRO A 11 4.85 13.15 -13.21
N PRO A 12 6.10 12.95 -13.71
CA PRO A 12 7.17 12.31 -12.94
C PRO A 12 7.68 13.18 -11.79
N GLN A 13 8.25 12.54 -10.77
CA GLN A 13 8.78 13.19 -9.55
C GLN A 13 10.13 12.57 -9.14
N SER A 14 11.04 12.41 -10.09
CA SER A 14 12.32 11.67 -10.04
C SER A 14 13.31 11.99 -8.89
N LEU A 15 13.03 13.06 -8.13
CA LEU A 15 13.75 13.46 -6.91
C LEU A 15 13.27 12.71 -5.66
N ILE A 16 12.04 12.18 -5.66
CA ILE A 16 11.38 11.51 -4.54
C ILE A 16 10.61 10.24 -4.94
N ASP A 17 10.45 9.97 -6.23
CA ASP A 17 9.97 8.71 -6.81
C ASP A 17 11.13 8.03 -7.57
N TRP A 18 11.09 6.71 -7.67
CA TRP A 18 11.95 5.92 -8.56
C TRP A 18 11.45 5.92 -10.01
N ASP A 19 10.24 6.44 -10.26
CA ASP A 19 9.61 6.54 -11.59
C ASP A 19 9.55 5.15 -12.28
N LEU A 20 9.28 4.10 -11.49
CA LEU A 20 9.21 2.71 -11.96
C LEU A 20 7.99 2.49 -12.86
N LEU A 21 8.16 1.63 -13.86
CA LEU A 21 7.15 1.40 -14.88
C LEU A 21 7.16 -0.07 -15.31
N SER A 22 6.02 -0.73 -15.18
CA SER A 22 5.90 -2.17 -15.46
C SER A 22 6.25 -2.54 -16.90
N THR A 23 6.40 -3.85 -17.15
CA THR A 23 6.16 -4.45 -18.46
C THR A 23 4.79 -4.04 -18.99
N ALA A 24 4.54 -4.26 -20.29
CA ALA A 24 3.16 -4.30 -20.75
C ALA A 24 2.46 -5.43 -19.99
N GLN A 25 1.55 -5.07 -19.09
CA GLN A 25 0.64 -6.01 -18.46
C GLN A 25 -0.30 -6.48 -19.55
N SER A 26 0.05 -7.55 -20.27
CA SER A 26 -0.88 -8.31 -21.13
C SER A 26 -2.15 -8.53 -20.30
N ALA A 27 -1.96 -9.25 -19.20
CA ALA A 27 -2.40 -8.97 -17.82
C ALA A 27 -3.61 -8.04 -17.65
N ALA A 28 -3.39 -6.78 -17.99
CA ALA A 28 -4.30 -5.66 -17.76
C ALA A 28 -4.58 -4.87 -19.05
N GLY A 29 -4.78 -5.53 -20.19
CA GLY A 29 -5.08 -4.88 -21.48
C GLY A 29 -3.86 -4.24 -22.13
N ASN A 30 -2.70 -4.92 -22.01
CA ASN A 30 -1.38 -4.49 -22.48
C ASN A 30 -0.87 -3.12 -21.95
N ARG A 31 -1.42 -2.62 -20.84
CA ARG A 31 -1.01 -1.34 -20.25
C ARG A 31 0.32 -1.44 -19.50
N ARG A 32 1.12 -0.38 -19.58
CA ARG A 32 2.24 -0.14 -18.66
C ARG A 32 1.79 0.74 -17.50
N ILE A 33 2.08 0.31 -16.27
CA ILE A 33 1.63 0.93 -15.03
C ILE A 33 2.83 1.60 -14.35
N HIS A 34 2.74 2.92 -14.13
CA HIS A 34 3.67 3.63 -13.24
C HIS A 34 3.40 3.20 -11.81
N TYR A 35 4.44 2.74 -11.13
CA TYR A 35 4.37 2.23 -9.78
C TYR A 35 5.25 3.09 -8.85
N ALA A 36 4.62 4.07 -8.19
CA ALA A 36 5.32 5.00 -7.33
C ALA A 36 6.05 4.29 -6.17
N GLN A 37 7.37 4.47 -6.09
CA GLN A 37 8.18 3.98 -4.97
C GLN A 37 9.05 5.12 -4.42
N GLY A 38 8.96 5.37 -3.11
CA GLY A 38 9.64 6.51 -2.51
C GLY A 38 11.17 6.42 -2.56
N LYS A 39 11.79 7.33 -3.30
CA LYS A 39 13.24 7.52 -3.48
C LYS A 39 13.78 8.60 -2.55
N THR A 40 13.54 8.43 -1.25
CA THR A 40 13.95 9.40 -0.22
C THR A 40 14.06 8.73 1.15
N LEU A 41 14.63 9.41 2.15
CA LEU A 41 14.62 8.93 3.53
C LEU A 41 13.16 8.75 3.99
N GLY A 42 12.85 7.53 4.45
CA GLY A 42 11.49 7.12 4.79
C GLY A 42 10.80 6.27 3.71
N GLY A 43 11.40 6.16 2.52
CA GLY A 43 10.89 5.37 1.40
C GLY A 43 9.45 5.76 1.04
N SER A 44 8.63 4.78 0.64
CA SER A 44 7.23 5.04 0.29
C SER A 44 6.37 5.60 1.43
N SER A 45 6.79 5.54 2.70
CA SER A 45 6.06 6.22 3.80
C SER A 45 6.08 7.75 3.67
N ALA A 46 7.08 8.30 2.97
CA ALA A 46 7.19 9.73 2.68
C ALA A 46 6.19 10.23 1.61
N ILE A 47 5.64 9.33 0.76
CA ILE A 47 4.79 9.69 -0.38
C ILE A 47 3.40 9.03 -0.38
N ASN A 48 3.13 8.02 0.44
CA ASN A 48 1.84 7.29 0.48
C ASN A 48 0.62 8.15 0.91
N THR A 49 -0.58 7.58 0.87
CA THR A 49 -1.86 8.22 1.26
C THR A 49 -2.08 8.34 2.78
N MET A 50 -1.09 7.97 3.61
CA MET A 50 -1.06 8.00 5.08
C MET A 50 -2.11 7.15 5.83
N ALA A 51 -3.15 6.63 5.19
CA ALA A 51 -4.17 5.81 5.84
C ALA A 51 -3.57 4.60 6.60
N TYR A 52 -3.95 4.45 7.87
CA TYR A 52 -3.46 3.42 8.78
C TYR A 52 -4.58 2.47 9.21
N HIS A 53 -4.39 1.19 8.95
CA HIS A 53 -5.17 0.10 9.52
C HIS A 53 -4.26 -1.13 9.65
N ARG A 54 -4.79 -2.25 10.15
CA ARG A 54 -4.06 -3.53 10.25
C ARG A 54 -4.87 -4.64 9.58
N ALA A 55 -4.19 -5.63 9.03
CA ALA A 55 -4.81 -6.79 8.40
C ALA A 55 -5.52 -7.73 9.40
N THR A 56 -6.26 -8.71 8.89
CA THR A 56 -7.19 -9.54 9.67
C THR A 56 -6.49 -10.64 10.47
N ALA A 57 -7.08 -11.08 11.59
CA ALA A 57 -6.45 -12.08 12.45
C ALA A 57 -6.17 -13.41 11.73
N GLY A 58 -7.10 -13.86 10.88
CA GLY A 58 -6.94 -15.02 10.01
C GLY A 58 -5.83 -14.86 8.97
N SER A 59 -5.60 -13.65 8.45
CA SER A 59 -4.48 -13.40 7.54
C SER A 59 -3.11 -13.59 8.22
N TYR A 60 -2.99 -13.28 9.50
CA TYR A 60 -1.79 -13.57 10.29
C TYR A 60 -1.66 -15.05 10.69
N GLN A 61 -2.78 -15.76 10.87
CA GLN A 61 -2.76 -17.21 11.04
C GLN A 61 -2.27 -17.91 9.77
N LEU A 62 -2.77 -17.52 8.58
CA LEU A 62 -2.28 -18.07 7.31
C LEU A 62 -0.78 -17.82 7.11
N TRP A 63 -0.25 -16.64 7.51
CA TRP A 63 1.19 -16.38 7.47
C TRP A 63 1.91 -17.40 8.34
N ALA A 64 1.53 -17.47 9.63
CA ALA A 64 2.13 -18.37 10.60
C ALA A 64 2.12 -19.84 10.18
N ASP A 65 1.05 -20.28 9.52
CA ASP A 65 0.90 -21.66 9.04
C ASP A 65 1.75 -21.91 7.79
N LEU A 66 1.81 -20.99 6.82
CA LEU A 66 2.66 -21.11 5.63
C LEU A 66 4.16 -21.09 5.93
N VAL A 67 4.61 -20.31 6.93
CA VAL A 67 6.03 -20.23 7.30
C VAL A 67 6.43 -21.20 8.42
N GLY A 68 5.47 -21.92 9.01
CA GLY A 68 5.70 -22.85 10.11
C GLY A 68 6.05 -22.21 11.46
N ASP A 69 5.83 -20.89 11.62
CA ASP A 69 6.13 -20.15 12.85
C ASP A 69 4.89 -19.41 13.39
N GLN A 70 4.35 -19.96 14.49
CA GLN A 70 3.20 -19.41 15.20
C GLN A 70 3.47 -18.06 15.89
N SER A 71 4.71 -17.56 15.91
CA SER A 71 5.04 -16.20 16.35
C SER A 71 4.54 -15.09 15.39
N TYR A 72 4.08 -15.45 14.18
CA TYR A 72 3.42 -14.52 13.24
C TYR A 72 1.91 -14.37 13.45
N THR A 73 1.27 -15.19 14.30
CA THR A 73 -0.17 -15.09 14.60
C THR A 73 -0.53 -13.75 15.24
N TYR A 74 -1.77 -13.26 15.04
CA TYR A 74 -2.14 -11.86 15.36
C TYR A 74 -1.79 -11.43 16.79
N ASP A 75 -2.13 -12.24 17.79
CA ASP A 75 -1.84 -11.95 19.21
C ASP A 75 -0.34 -11.91 19.54
N LYS A 76 0.50 -12.55 18.71
CA LYS A 76 1.97 -12.55 18.86
C LYS A 76 2.62 -11.38 18.12
N VAL A 77 1.98 -10.85 17.07
CA VAL A 77 2.43 -9.63 16.38
C VAL A 77 1.86 -8.33 16.95
N LEU A 78 0.74 -8.39 17.68
CA LEU A 78 0.10 -7.25 18.34
C LEU A 78 1.03 -6.45 19.28
N PRO A 79 1.95 -7.07 20.06
CA PRO A 79 2.94 -6.32 20.84
C PRO A 79 3.87 -5.43 19.99
N TYR A 80 4.32 -5.91 18.82
CA TYR A 80 5.16 -5.12 17.92
C TYR A 80 4.35 -4.02 17.22
N PHE A 81 3.09 -4.28 16.88
CA PHE A 81 2.15 -3.23 16.44
C PHE A 81 1.99 -2.11 17.48
N LYS A 82 1.78 -2.47 18.75
CA LYS A 82 1.68 -1.52 19.87
C LYS A 82 2.98 -0.75 20.09
N LYS A 83 4.14 -1.43 20.04
CA LYS A 83 5.47 -0.83 20.15
C LYS A 83 5.75 0.17 19.02
N SER A 84 5.28 -0.10 17.80
CA SER A 84 5.58 0.76 16.63
C SER A 84 4.93 2.14 16.66
N ALA A 85 3.79 2.32 17.34
CA ALA A 85 2.90 3.46 17.10
C ALA A 85 2.15 3.96 18.36
N THR A 86 2.17 5.28 18.55
CA THR A 86 1.32 6.00 19.52
C THR A 86 0.06 6.49 18.82
N ILE A 87 -1.13 6.21 19.38
CA ILE A 87 -2.40 6.72 18.84
C ILE A 87 -2.91 7.95 19.60
N THR A 88 -3.31 8.99 18.89
CA THR A 88 -3.97 10.17 19.45
C THR A 88 -5.42 10.25 18.95
N PRO A 89 -6.42 10.40 19.84
CA PRO A 89 -7.84 10.56 19.46
C PRO A 89 -8.06 11.74 18.51
N PRO A 90 -9.15 11.76 17.71
CA PRO A 90 -9.45 12.87 16.81
C PRO A 90 -9.72 14.17 17.57
N ASP A 91 -9.10 15.28 17.16
CA ASP A 91 -9.47 16.62 17.63
C ASP A 91 -10.82 17.00 17.02
N LEU A 92 -11.90 16.77 17.75
CA LEU A 92 -13.27 17.04 17.29
C LEU A 92 -13.54 18.53 17.08
N ALA A 93 -12.81 19.43 17.75
CA ALA A 93 -12.98 20.87 17.61
C ALA A 93 -12.37 21.39 16.30
N LYS A 94 -11.22 20.84 15.87
CA LYS A 94 -10.66 21.10 14.54
C LYS A 94 -11.43 20.37 13.44
N ARG A 95 -11.65 19.07 13.61
CA ARG A 95 -12.25 18.17 12.61
C ARG A 95 -13.70 18.52 12.27
N ASN A 96 -14.49 18.94 13.27
CA ASN A 96 -15.84 19.53 13.16
C ASN A 96 -16.77 18.91 12.08
N ALA A 97 -16.75 17.58 11.94
CA ALA A 97 -17.44 16.86 10.86
C ALA A 97 -18.46 15.87 11.47
N PRO A 98 -19.69 16.30 11.79
CA PRO A 98 -20.66 15.47 12.51
C PRO A 98 -21.13 14.22 11.74
N ASN A 99 -21.02 14.23 10.41
CA ASN A 99 -21.31 13.07 9.56
C ASN A 99 -20.12 12.07 9.45
N ALA A 100 -18.97 12.38 10.06
CA ALA A 100 -17.72 11.65 9.88
C ALA A 100 -17.22 10.98 11.18
N THR A 101 -18.15 10.34 11.89
CA THR A 101 -17.96 9.71 13.20
C THR A 101 -16.84 8.69 13.19
N VAL A 102 -15.75 9.01 13.88
CA VAL A 102 -14.63 8.10 14.13
C VAL A 102 -15.06 7.02 15.13
N ARG A 103 -14.63 5.79 14.87
CA ARG A 103 -14.72 4.64 15.79
C ARG A 103 -13.39 3.89 15.73
N TYR A 104 -12.87 3.53 16.89
CA TYR A 104 -11.64 2.75 17.03
C TYR A 104 -11.64 2.03 18.37
N ASN A 105 -10.99 0.87 18.43
CA ASN A 105 -10.63 0.18 19.65
C ASN A 105 -9.26 0.69 20.13
N ASP A 106 -9.22 1.32 21.30
CA ASP A 106 -8.01 1.91 21.89
C ASP A 106 -7.05 0.83 22.44
N SER A 107 -7.59 -0.26 22.98
CA SER A 107 -6.82 -1.40 23.48
C SER A 107 -5.99 -2.12 22.40
N ALA A 108 -6.25 -1.84 21.11
CA ALA A 108 -5.39 -2.25 20.00
C ALA A 108 -4.02 -1.52 19.99
N PHE A 109 -3.85 -0.43 20.73
CA PHE A 109 -2.61 0.33 20.87
C PHE A 109 -2.09 0.25 22.31
N ASP A 110 -0.90 0.78 22.57
CA ASP A 110 -0.38 0.96 23.93
C ASP A 110 0.53 2.19 23.99
N ASN A 111 -0.06 3.34 24.32
CA ASN A 111 0.65 4.61 24.39
C ASN A 111 1.68 4.65 25.54
N ALA A 112 1.65 3.71 26.51
CA ALA A 112 2.69 3.64 27.55
C ALA A 112 4.05 3.21 26.97
N LEU A 113 4.05 2.48 25.84
CA LEU A 113 5.25 2.13 25.09
C LEU A 113 5.88 3.33 24.34
N GLN A 114 5.14 4.44 24.21
CA GLN A 114 5.57 5.66 23.49
C GLN A 114 6.08 5.36 22.07
N GLY A 115 5.32 4.54 21.34
CA GLY A 115 5.70 4.09 20.00
C GLY A 115 5.94 5.25 19.04
N PRO A 116 7.04 5.23 18.25
CA PRO A 116 7.54 6.41 17.55
C PRO A 116 6.58 6.95 16.47
N LEU A 117 5.89 6.06 15.76
CA LEU A 117 4.98 6.44 14.67
C LEU A 117 3.75 7.15 15.25
N GLN A 118 3.50 8.38 14.79
CA GLN A 118 2.31 9.13 15.20
C GLN A 118 1.12 8.71 14.35
N VAL A 119 0.10 8.16 15.01
CA VAL A 119 -1.16 7.73 14.40
C VAL A 119 -2.28 8.59 14.96
N SER A 120 -2.98 9.33 14.11
CA SER A 120 -4.08 10.23 14.49
C SER A 120 -5.03 10.43 13.32
N TRP A 121 -6.14 11.16 13.51
CA TRP A 121 -7.07 11.46 12.41
C TRP A 121 -6.83 12.84 11.84
N ALA A 122 -7.00 12.97 10.53
CA ALA A 122 -7.05 14.25 9.84
C ALA A 122 -7.99 15.25 10.54
N ASN A 123 -7.49 16.48 10.71
CA ASN A 123 -8.19 17.62 11.31
C ASN A 123 -9.14 18.33 10.32
N TRP A 124 -9.34 17.72 9.14
CA TRP A 124 -10.32 18.07 8.13
C TRP A 124 -10.97 16.79 7.59
N VAL A 125 -12.16 16.91 7.01
CA VAL A 125 -12.85 15.83 6.30
C VAL A 125 -13.31 16.36 4.96
N ASP A 126 -12.99 15.63 3.89
CA ASP A 126 -13.43 16.01 2.55
C ASP A 126 -14.98 15.98 2.45
N PRO A 127 -15.63 17.10 2.08
CA PRO A 127 -17.09 17.15 2.02
C PRO A 127 -17.68 16.16 1.01
N ALA A 128 -17.04 15.99 -0.16
CA ALA A 128 -17.48 15.05 -1.18
C ALA A 128 -17.35 13.60 -0.70
N GLN A 129 -16.24 13.25 -0.05
CA GLN A 129 -16.07 11.92 0.58
C GLN A 129 -17.19 11.64 1.59
N SER A 130 -17.57 12.62 2.43
CA SER A 130 -18.63 12.43 3.43
C SER A 130 -20.02 12.10 2.83
N TRP A 131 -20.26 12.43 1.56
CA TRP A 131 -21.44 12.01 0.81
C TRP A 131 -21.24 10.67 0.09
N LEU A 132 -20.08 10.45 -0.55
CA LEU A 132 -19.78 9.18 -1.23
C LEU A 132 -19.77 7.98 -0.26
N VAL A 133 -19.41 8.19 1.02
CA VAL A 133 -19.58 7.21 2.10
C VAL A 133 -21.04 6.73 2.24
N ARG A 134 -22.03 7.59 1.98
CA ARG A 134 -23.46 7.23 2.05
C ARG A 134 -23.88 6.29 0.93
N ALA A 135 -23.15 6.27 -0.19
CA ALA A 135 -23.38 5.33 -1.29
C ALA A 135 -23.12 3.89 -0.86
N LEU A 136 -21.96 3.66 -0.24
CA LEU A 136 -21.56 2.37 0.33
C LEU A 136 -22.55 1.95 1.45
N GLN A 137 -22.92 2.88 2.32
CA GLN A 137 -23.90 2.63 3.38
C GLN A 137 -25.29 2.26 2.84
N ALA A 138 -25.74 2.88 1.75
CA ALA A 138 -27.04 2.60 1.14
C ALA A 138 -27.12 1.19 0.55
N VAL A 139 -26.00 0.62 0.09
CA VAL A 139 -25.91 -0.78 -0.37
C VAL A 139 -25.55 -1.78 0.74
N GLY A 140 -25.59 -1.32 2.00
CA GLY A 140 -25.53 -2.17 3.19
C GLY A 140 -24.20 -2.17 3.97
N GLN A 141 -23.18 -1.41 3.54
CA GLN A 141 -21.92 -1.30 4.30
C GLN A 141 -22.16 -0.59 5.64
N LYS A 142 -21.93 -1.30 6.74
CA LYS A 142 -22.12 -0.79 8.10
C LYS A 142 -20.81 -0.22 8.64
N LEU A 143 -20.89 0.81 9.48
CA LEU A 143 -19.71 1.27 10.20
C LEU A 143 -19.20 0.19 11.15
N SER A 144 -17.91 -0.15 11.07
CA SER A 144 -17.23 -0.98 12.06
C SER A 144 -17.46 -0.43 13.47
N VAL A 145 -17.47 -1.32 14.46
CA VAL A 145 -17.58 -0.95 15.88
C VAL A 145 -16.20 -0.50 16.41
N ASP A 146 -15.15 -1.18 15.99
CA ASP A 146 -13.78 -1.10 16.54
C ASP A 146 -12.81 -0.35 15.61
N GLY A 147 -13.30 0.22 14.51
CA GLY A 147 -12.45 0.64 13.40
C GLY A 147 -11.74 -0.56 12.78
N PHE A 148 -10.48 -0.38 12.37
CA PHE A 148 -9.71 -1.34 11.56
C PHE A 148 -8.30 -1.63 12.12
N SER A 149 -8.07 -1.46 13.43
CA SER A 149 -6.76 -1.72 14.06
C SER A 149 -6.72 -2.95 14.97
N SER A 150 -7.86 -3.62 15.19
CA SER A 150 -8.04 -4.73 16.14
C SER A 150 -7.98 -6.13 15.52
N GLY A 151 -7.49 -6.26 14.27
CA GLY A 151 -7.43 -7.55 13.57
C GLY A 151 -8.72 -7.92 12.84
N SER A 152 -9.61 -6.95 12.61
CA SER A 152 -10.81 -7.08 11.79
C SER A 152 -10.99 -5.85 10.89
N LEU A 153 -11.50 -6.08 9.68
CA LEU A 153 -11.64 -5.07 8.63
C LEU A 153 -13.08 -4.92 8.10
N ASN A 154 -14.03 -5.80 8.46
CA ASN A 154 -15.35 -5.87 7.83
C ASN A 154 -16.20 -4.59 8.05
N GLY A 155 -16.87 -4.13 6.99
CA GLY A 155 -17.66 -2.90 6.99
C GLY A 155 -16.80 -1.68 6.67
N GLY A 156 -17.22 -0.49 7.09
CA GLY A 156 -16.56 0.79 6.79
C GLY A 156 -16.07 1.55 8.02
N ALA A 157 -15.00 2.33 7.89
CA ALA A 157 -14.51 3.17 8.98
C ALA A 157 -13.84 4.45 8.49
N TRP A 158 -13.99 5.51 9.30
CA TRP A 158 -13.14 6.70 9.22
C TRP A 158 -11.79 6.36 9.85
N VAL A 159 -10.84 5.95 9.01
CA VAL A 159 -9.56 5.37 9.45
C VAL A 159 -8.62 6.42 10.03
N PRO A 160 -7.78 6.05 11.01
CA PRO A 160 -6.66 6.90 11.39
C PRO A 160 -5.63 6.97 10.26
N THR A 161 -4.68 7.88 10.42
CA THR A 161 -3.63 8.22 9.45
C THR A 161 -2.30 8.38 10.17
N THR A 162 -1.19 8.15 9.47
CA THR A 162 0.14 8.47 9.98
C THR A 162 0.41 9.97 9.91
N ILE A 163 -0.17 10.70 10.85
CA ILE A 163 -0.10 12.15 11.03
C ILE A 163 0.28 12.48 12.48
N ASP A 164 1.20 13.44 12.64
CA ASP A 164 1.45 14.11 13.91
C ASP A 164 0.21 14.95 14.33
N PRO A 165 -0.42 14.68 15.48
CA PRO A 165 -1.68 15.30 15.88
C PRO A 165 -1.56 16.80 16.21
N LYS A 166 -0.33 17.26 16.52
CA LYS A 166 -0.06 18.63 16.98
C LYS A 166 0.13 19.59 15.80
N HIS A 167 0.82 19.14 14.75
CA HIS A 167 1.22 19.92 13.59
C HIS A 167 0.50 19.51 12.30
N ALA A 168 -0.29 18.43 12.31
CA ALA A 168 -0.94 17.81 11.14
C ALA A 168 0.02 17.40 10.01
N THR A 169 1.32 17.28 10.31
CA THR A 169 2.35 16.84 9.38
C THR A 169 2.38 15.31 9.25
N ARG A 170 2.76 14.83 8.07
CA ARG A 170 2.98 13.40 7.79
C ARG A 170 3.98 12.78 8.78
N SER A 171 3.59 11.67 9.39
CA SER A 171 4.48 10.80 10.16
C SER A 171 5.05 9.70 9.24
N THR A 172 6.37 9.68 9.10
CA THR A 172 7.14 8.79 8.20
C THR A 172 8.08 7.90 9.01
N SER A 173 8.65 6.85 8.41
CA SER A 173 9.66 6.06 9.12
C SER A 173 10.92 6.89 9.40
N LYS A 174 11.24 7.88 8.55
CA LYS A 174 12.27 8.91 8.80
C LYS A 174 11.95 9.72 10.06
N SER A 175 10.85 10.45 10.07
CA SER A 175 10.49 11.35 11.18
C SER A 175 10.18 10.62 12.50
N SER A 176 9.82 9.34 12.43
CA SER A 176 9.48 8.53 13.61
C SER A 176 10.71 7.81 14.17
N TYR A 177 11.50 7.14 13.34
CA TYR A 177 12.60 6.28 13.80
C TYR A 177 13.99 6.92 13.71
N LEU A 178 14.25 7.82 12.74
CA LEU A 178 15.54 8.51 12.65
C LEU A 178 15.55 9.74 13.55
N ASP A 179 14.64 10.68 13.30
CA ASP A 179 14.66 12.02 13.94
C ASP A 179 14.48 11.93 15.46
N GLU A 180 13.72 10.94 15.93
CA GLU A 180 13.55 10.67 17.36
C GLU A 180 14.86 10.24 18.04
N LYS A 181 15.70 9.44 17.34
CA LYS A 181 16.97 8.95 17.88
C LYS A 181 18.11 9.96 17.70
N GLU A 182 18.08 10.76 16.63
CA GLU A 182 18.92 11.97 16.48
C GLU A 182 18.62 12.96 17.62
N GLY A 183 17.35 13.32 17.81
CA GLY A 183 16.91 14.26 18.85
C GLY A 183 17.16 13.79 20.29
N LYS A 184 17.25 12.48 20.53
CA LYS A 184 17.66 11.88 21.81
C LYS A 184 19.17 11.69 21.95
N GLY A 185 19.97 12.02 20.92
CA GLY A 185 21.44 11.86 20.94
C GLY A 185 21.92 10.40 20.98
N MET A 186 21.08 9.44 20.57
CA MET A 186 21.30 8.00 20.80
C MET A 186 22.05 7.28 19.68
N LEU A 187 22.46 7.98 18.61
CA LEU A 187 22.90 7.35 17.38
C LEU A 187 24.42 7.25 17.22
N GLN A 188 24.91 6.00 17.20
CA GLN A 188 26.11 5.60 16.45
C GLN A 188 25.69 5.11 15.05
N LEU A 189 24.93 5.94 14.32
CA LEU A 189 24.43 5.64 12.97
C LEU A 189 25.08 6.59 11.96
N THR A 190 25.57 6.03 10.86
CA THR A 190 26.07 6.80 9.71
C THR A 190 25.09 6.62 8.56
N ILE A 191 24.67 7.73 7.94
CA ILE A 191 23.74 7.73 6.81
C ILE A 191 24.49 8.22 5.57
N TYR A 192 24.51 7.37 4.55
CA TYR A 192 25.09 7.66 3.25
C TYR A 192 23.97 8.12 2.32
N LEU A 193 23.84 9.44 2.15
CA LEU A 193 22.91 10.04 1.19
C LEU A 193 23.45 9.90 -0.24
N HIS A 194 22.55 9.97 -1.24
CA HIS A 194 22.87 9.88 -2.67
C HIS A 194 23.70 8.63 -3.08
N SER A 195 23.66 7.60 -2.23
CA SER A 195 24.44 6.38 -2.32
C SER A 195 23.53 5.18 -2.59
N GLN A 196 23.73 4.49 -3.71
CA GLN A 196 22.91 3.36 -4.17
C GLN A 196 23.71 2.05 -4.05
N ALA A 197 23.23 1.10 -3.24
CA ALA A 197 23.83 -0.23 -3.12
C ALA A 197 23.72 -0.98 -4.46
N SER A 198 24.85 -1.38 -5.05
CA SER A 198 24.91 -2.05 -6.36
C SER A 198 24.89 -3.58 -6.27
N ARG A 199 25.54 -4.14 -5.24
CA ARG A 199 25.53 -5.58 -4.91
C ARG A 199 25.97 -5.83 -3.47
N VAL A 200 25.45 -6.88 -2.85
CA VAL A 200 25.97 -7.48 -1.62
C VAL A 200 27.25 -8.25 -1.97
N ILE A 201 28.26 -8.12 -1.12
CA ILE A 201 29.56 -8.79 -1.28
C ILE A 201 29.58 -10.00 -0.35
N PHE A 202 29.83 -11.17 -0.92
CA PHE A 202 29.94 -12.44 -0.20
C PHE A 202 31.38 -12.91 -0.11
N ASP A 203 31.71 -13.63 0.98
CA ASP A 203 32.97 -14.37 1.08
C ASP A 203 32.88 -15.77 0.42
N LYS A 204 33.99 -16.52 0.47
CA LYS A 204 34.07 -17.88 -0.10
C LYS A 204 33.13 -18.90 0.54
N ASP A 205 32.64 -18.62 1.75
CA ASP A 205 31.73 -19.50 2.51
C ASP A 205 30.28 -18.99 2.44
N LYS A 206 30.02 -17.98 1.59
CA LYS A 206 28.73 -17.33 1.32
C LYS A 206 28.18 -16.45 2.45
N ASN A 207 29.04 -15.95 3.34
CA ASN A 207 28.64 -14.94 4.33
C ASN A 207 28.60 -13.55 3.68
N ALA A 208 27.57 -12.75 3.96
CA ALA A 208 27.48 -11.36 3.50
C ALA A 208 28.43 -10.44 4.30
N ILE A 209 29.58 -10.09 3.72
CA ILE A 209 30.67 -9.33 4.36
C ILE A 209 30.68 -7.84 4.03
N GLY A 210 29.75 -7.36 3.20
CA GLY A 210 29.64 -5.94 2.86
C GLY A 210 28.70 -5.67 1.70
N VAL A 211 28.72 -4.42 1.23
CA VAL A 211 27.93 -3.91 0.12
C VAL A 211 28.81 -3.01 -0.74
N ALA A 212 28.78 -3.22 -2.06
CA ALA A 212 29.31 -2.27 -3.03
C ALA A 212 28.27 -1.16 -3.27
N VAL A 213 28.72 0.08 -3.36
CA VAL A 213 27.87 1.28 -3.34
C VAL A 213 28.34 2.25 -4.40
N LEU A 214 27.41 2.69 -5.26
CA LEU A 214 27.62 3.77 -6.22
C LEU A 214 27.19 5.11 -5.60
N SER A 215 28.04 6.13 -5.71
CA SER A 215 27.71 7.52 -5.32
C SER A 215 28.41 8.49 -6.27
N GLU A 216 27.64 9.42 -6.85
CA GLU A 216 28.11 10.47 -7.78
C GLU A 216 28.92 10.00 -9.02
N GLY A 217 28.98 8.68 -9.25
CA GLY A 217 29.71 8.04 -10.36
C GLY A 217 30.80 7.06 -9.91
N ASP A 218 31.28 7.17 -8.67
CA ASP A 218 32.29 6.30 -8.09
C ASP A 218 31.67 5.06 -7.41
N GLU A 219 32.35 3.91 -7.46
CA GLU A 219 32.02 2.73 -6.66
C GLU A 219 32.97 2.57 -5.46
N TYR A 220 32.41 2.38 -4.27
CA TYR A 220 33.15 2.04 -3.06
C TYR A 220 32.50 0.87 -2.31
N THR A 221 33.17 0.35 -1.27
CA THR A 221 32.67 -0.78 -0.47
C THR A 221 32.47 -0.38 0.99
N ILE A 222 31.32 -0.73 1.54
CA ILE A 222 31.03 -0.66 2.99
C ILE A 222 31.07 -2.09 3.54
N SER A 223 32.07 -2.41 4.38
CA SER A 223 32.21 -3.74 4.99
C SER A 223 31.29 -3.93 6.21
N ALA A 224 30.61 -5.07 6.28
CA ALA A 224 29.77 -5.48 7.40
C ALA A 224 30.51 -6.49 8.30
N ARG A 225 30.43 -6.30 9.63
CA ARG A 225 31.06 -7.19 10.63
C ARG A 225 30.10 -8.23 11.25
N LYS A 226 28.81 -8.21 10.93
CA LYS A 226 27.79 -9.14 11.46
C LYS A 226 26.79 -9.57 10.39
N GLU A 227 26.00 -8.63 9.88
CA GLU A 227 24.90 -8.89 8.94
C GLU A 227 24.79 -7.75 7.92
N VAL A 228 24.32 -8.07 6.71
CA VAL A 228 23.78 -7.11 5.74
C VAL A 228 22.25 -7.26 5.74
N ILE A 229 21.53 -6.15 5.84
CA ILE A 229 20.06 -6.10 5.85
C ILE A 229 19.63 -5.32 4.61
N LEU A 230 18.79 -5.92 3.77
CA LEU A 230 18.16 -5.26 2.63
C LEU A 230 16.79 -4.72 3.03
N SER A 231 16.53 -3.44 2.75
CA SER A 231 15.22 -2.80 2.91
C SER A 231 14.92 -1.88 1.72
N ALA A 232 15.26 -2.33 0.52
CA ALA A 232 15.14 -1.54 -0.72
C ALA A 232 13.71 -1.56 -1.29
N GLY A 233 12.78 -2.33 -0.70
CA GLY A 233 11.39 -2.40 -1.11
C GLY A 233 11.14 -3.38 -2.26
N VAL A 234 9.87 -3.56 -2.60
CA VAL A 234 9.39 -4.76 -3.32
C VAL A 234 10.04 -5.04 -4.68
N PHE A 235 10.54 -4.01 -5.36
CA PHE A 235 11.19 -4.15 -6.67
C PHE A 235 12.73 -4.13 -6.58
N HIS A 236 13.29 -3.19 -5.83
CA HIS A 236 14.74 -3.01 -5.74
C HIS A 236 15.42 -4.04 -4.82
N SER A 237 14.72 -4.59 -3.81
CA SER A 237 15.27 -5.70 -3.02
C SER A 237 15.51 -6.93 -3.88
N PRO A 238 14.53 -7.51 -4.61
CA PRO A 238 14.80 -8.65 -5.49
C PRO A 238 15.81 -8.34 -6.61
N GLN A 239 15.79 -7.13 -7.17
CA GLN A 239 16.81 -6.68 -8.14
C GLN A 239 18.23 -6.77 -7.58
N LEU A 240 18.47 -6.15 -6.41
CA LEU A 240 19.77 -6.13 -5.75
C LEU A 240 20.23 -7.53 -5.36
N LEU A 241 19.31 -8.45 -5.06
CA LEU A 241 19.63 -9.86 -4.81
C LEU A 241 20.15 -10.55 -6.08
N MET A 242 19.45 -10.44 -7.20
CA MET A 242 19.94 -11.01 -8.46
C MET A 242 21.30 -10.42 -8.86
N LEU A 243 21.50 -9.10 -8.73
CA LEU A 243 22.78 -8.43 -8.95
C LEU A 243 23.91 -8.86 -7.99
N SER A 244 23.57 -9.54 -6.90
CA SER A 244 24.53 -10.12 -5.93
C SER A 244 24.82 -11.61 -6.19
N GLY A 245 24.40 -12.16 -7.34
CA GLY A 245 24.58 -13.59 -7.67
C GLY A 245 23.60 -14.52 -6.96
N VAL A 246 22.44 -13.97 -6.58
CA VAL A 246 21.65 -14.47 -5.45
C VAL A 246 20.17 -14.46 -5.86
N GLY A 247 19.82 -15.42 -6.73
CA GLY A 247 18.60 -15.44 -7.55
C GLY A 247 18.53 -16.69 -8.47
N PRO A 248 17.62 -16.75 -9.46
CA PRO A 248 17.49 -17.89 -10.37
C PRO A 248 18.74 -18.04 -11.25
N ALA A 249 19.43 -19.19 -11.20
CA ALA A 249 20.70 -19.36 -11.92
C ALA A 249 20.60 -19.19 -13.44
N ALA A 250 19.42 -19.42 -14.05
CA ALA A 250 19.20 -19.13 -15.47
C ALA A 250 19.40 -17.63 -15.78
N THR A 251 18.66 -16.76 -15.10
CA THR A 251 18.76 -15.29 -15.23
C THR A 251 20.14 -14.77 -14.82
N LEU A 252 20.73 -15.33 -13.75
CA LEU A 252 22.09 -14.97 -13.35
C LEU A 252 23.10 -15.30 -14.47
N SER A 253 22.99 -16.48 -15.08
CA SER A 253 23.87 -16.91 -16.17
C SER A 253 23.68 -16.09 -17.45
N GLU A 254 22.44 -15.70 -17.77
CA GLU A 254 22.09 -14.86 -18.92
C GLU A 254 22.81 -13.50 -18.85
N HIS A 255 22.87 -12.89 -17.67
CA HIS A 255 23.59 -11.63 -17.43
C HIS A 255 25.06 -11.82 -17.00
N ALA A 256 25.61 -13.03 -17.13
CA ALA A 256 26.98 -13.40 -16.75
C ALA A 256 27.36 -13.12 -15.26
N ILE A 257 26.36 -13.12 -14.37
CA ILE A 257 26.52 -12.91 -12.93
C ILE A 257 26.92 -14.24 -12.27
N PRO A 258 28.03 -14.32 -11.51
CA PRO A 258 28.41 -15.53 -10.80
C PRO A 258 27.36 -15.97 -9.78
N VAL A 259 26.92 -17.23 -9.88
CA VAL A 259 25.91 -17.83 -8.99
C VAL A 259 26.53 -18.10 -7.62
N VAL A 260 26.27 -17.22 -6.65
CA VAL A 260 26.58 -17.45 -5.22
C VAL A 260 25.64 -18.52 -4.67
N ALA A 261 24.37 -18.57 -5.11
CA ALA A 261 23.44 -19.65 -4.79
C ALA A 261 22.38 -19.82 -5.91
N ASP A 262 21.81 -21.02 -6.07
CA ASP A 262 20.73 -21.34 -7.04
C ASP A 262 19.48 -21.94 -6.36
N LEU A 263 18.31 -21.49 -6.83
CA LEU A 263 17.42 -20.74 -5.96
C LEU A 263 16.09 -20.39 -6.64
N PRO A 264 14.93 -20.85 -6.11
CA PRO A 264 13.61 -20.44 -6.59
C PRO A 264 12.64 -19.93 -5.48
N GLY A 265 12.96 -18.79 -4.83
CA GLY A 265 12.11 -17.83 -4.07
C GLY A 265 11.99 -16.37 -4.64
N VAL A 266 12.96 -15.45 -4.39
CA VAL A 266 13.05 -14.03 -4.91
C VAL A 266 12.32 -13.63 -6.20
N GLY A 267 11.70 -12.45 -6.12
CA GLY A 267 11.32 -11.62 -7.26
C GLY A 267 10.00 -12.01 -7.90
N GLN A 268 9.18 -12.79 -7.22
CA GLN A 268 7.97 -13.41 -7.80
C GLN A 268 7.23 -14.14 -6.69
N ASN A 269 6.02 -14.62 -6.99
CA ASN A 269 4.92 -14.50 -6.04
C ASN A 269 4.83 -13.01 -5.64
N LEU A 270 4.93 -12.12 -6.63
CA LEU A 270 4.59 -10.71 -6.44
C LEU A 270 3.06 -10.66 -6.33
N TRP A 271 2.59 -10.30 -5.14
CA TRP A 271 1.20 -9.97 -4.89
C TRP A 271 1.03 -8.46 -4.99
N ASP A 272 0.01 -8.03 -5.71
CA ASP A 272 -0.42 -6.63 -5.74
C ASP A 272 -1.95 -6.54 -5.83
N GLN A 273 -2.50 -5.43 -5.34
CA GLN A 273 -3.92 -5.20 -5.16
C GLN A 273 -4.45 -4.29 -6.29
N ILE A 274 -4.79 -4.89 -7.43
CA ILE A 274 -5.36 -4.16 -8.57
C ILE A 274 -6.67 -3.46 -8.17
N PHE A 275 -6.83 -2.19 -8.58
CA PHE A 275 -8.06 -1.43 -8.34
C PHE A 275 -8.61 -0.77 -9.61
N PHE A 276 -9.93 -0.62 -9.65
CA PHE A 276 -10.64 0.17 -10.65
C PHE A 276 -11.35 1.37 -10.03
N ASN A 277 -11.77 2.32 -10.86
CA ASN A 277 -12.56 3.50 -10.50
C ASN A 277 -13.86 3.55 -11.32
N VAL A 278 -14.99 3.81 -10.66
CA VAL A 278 -16.19 4.35 -11.33
C VAL A 278 -16.29 5.83 -11.00
N LEU A 279 -16.33 6.67 -12.04
CA LEU A 279 -16.26 8.12 -11.94
C LEU A 279 -17.58 8.79 -12.36
N ARG A 280 -18.10 9.73 -11.54
CA ARG A 280 -19.24 10.58 -11.91
C ARG A 280 -19.01 12.04 -11.50
N SER A 281 -19.57 12.98 -12.26
CA SER A 281 -19.63 14.39 -11.87
C SER A 281 -20.57 14.56 -10.68
N ILE A 282 -20.15 15.30 -9.65
CA ILE A 282 -21.00 15.63 -8.49
C ILE A 282 -20.96 17.12 -8.13
N THR A 283 -22.06 17.62 -7.57
CA THR A 283 -22.25 19.02 -7.19
C THR A 283 -21.54 19.40 -5.88
N VAL A 284 -21.23 18.43 -5.02
CA VAL A 284 -20.56 18.67 -3.73
C VAL A 284 -19.08 19.00 -3.96
N PRO A 285 -18.56 20.14 -3.46
CA PRO A 285 -17.16 20.48 -3.60
C PRO A 285 -16.27 19.58 -2.74
N SER A 286 -15.28 18.96 -3.37
CA SER A 286 -14.15 18.31 -2.71
C SER A 286 -13.18 19.35 -2.15
N THR A 287 -12.26 18.91 -1.30
CA THR A 287 -11.16 19.70 -0.75
C THR A 287 -10.28 20.27 -1.85
N GLY A 288 -10.01 19.48 -2.90
CA GLY A 288 -9.28 19.95 -4.09
C GLY A 288 -10.05 21.01 -4.89
N ALA A 289 -11.38 20.88 -4.99
CA ALA A 289 -12.22 21.89 -5.65
C ALA A 289 -12.29 23.20 -4.84
N TYR A 290 -12.35 23.12 -3.51
CA TYR A 290 -12.26 24.30 -2.63
C TYR A 290 -10.93 25.04 -2.83
N LEU A 291 -9.81 24.29 -2.87
CA LEU A 291 -8.45 24.80 -3.02
C LEU A 291 -8.08 25.27 -4.44
N ILE A 292 -9.02 25.38 -5.37
CA ILE A 292 -8.72 25.78 -6.77
C ILE A 292 -8.34 27.27 -6.92
N THR A 293 -8.62 28.11 -5.91
CA THR A 293 -8.30 29.55 -5.95
C THR A 293 -7.23 29.94 -4.93
N ALA A 294 -6.38 30.90 -5.30
CA ALA A 294 -5.32 31.42 -4.41
C ALA A 294 -5.85 31.98 -3.08
N ILE A 295 -7.09 32.49 -3.05
CA ILE A 295 -7.73 33.00 -1.83
C ILE A 295 -8.03 31.85 -0.86
N HIS A 296 -8.63 30.75 -1.34
CA HIS A 296 -8.89 29.58 -0.51
C HIS A 296 -7.62 28.85 -0.10
N GLN A 297 -6.60 28.82 -0.97
CA GLN A 297 -5.26 28.31 -0.63
C GLN A 297 -4.63 29.14 0.51
N ALA A 298 -4.70 30.47 0.46
CA ALA A 298 -4.19 31.33 1.52
C ALA A 298 -4.94 31.15 2.85
N ILE A 299 -6.28 31.02 2.82
CA ILE A 299 -7.10 30.74 4.01
C ILE A 299 -6.74 29.37 4.61
N ALA A 300 -6.64 28.32 3.79
CA ALA A 300 -6.27 26.98 4.24
C ALA A 300 -4.84 26.94 4.78
N LEU A 301 -3.89 27.68 4.18
CA LEU A 301 -2.52 27.80 4.67
C LEU A 301 -2.48 28.53 6.01
N GLN A 302 -3.30 29.58 6.21
CA GLN A 302 -3.41 30.27 7.49
C GLN A 302 -3.99 29.35 8.58
N GLN A 303 -5.05 28.59 8.29
CA GLN A 303 -5.61 27.58 9.20
C GLN A 303 -4.58 26.54 9.60
N TYR A 304 -3.88 25.96 8.61
CA TYR A 304 -2.87 24.93 8.84
C TYR A 304 -1.68 25.45 9.67
N SER A 305 -1.11 26.60 9.29
CA SER A 305 0.04 27.19 9.98
C SER A 305 -0.27 27.75 11.37
N THR A 306 -1.52 28.16 11.64
CA THR A 306 -1.92 28.74 12.94
C THR A 306 -2.23 27.67 13.98
N ASN A 307 -2.94 26.59 13.62
CA ASN A 307 -3.38 25.59 14.59
C ASN A 307 -3.51 24.15 14.03
N ALA A 308 -2.90 23.86 12.88
CA ALA A 308 -2.93 22.54 12.23
C ALA A 308 -4.36 22.05 11.89
N SER A 309 -5.21 22.94 11.40
CA SER A 309 -6.58 22.64 10.93
C SER A 309 -6.80 23.02 9.46
N GLY A 310 -8.00 22.79 8.95
CA GLY A 310 -8.40 23.17 7.60
C GLY A 310 -7.87 22.23 6.50
N PRO A 311 -8.16 22.53 5.22
CA PRO A 311 -7.92 21.63 4.08
C PRO A 311 -6.56 20.93 4.00
N TYR A 312 -5.44 21.60 4.35
CA TYR A 312 -4.10 21.00 4.29
C TYR A 312 -3.80 20.03 5.44
N SER A 313 -4.66 19.96 6.47
CA SER A 313 -4.61 18.93 7.53
C SER A 313 -5.37 17.64 7.17
N SER A 314 -5.73 17.48 5.89
CA SER A 314 -6.48 16.35 5.34
C SER A 314 -5.57 15.25 4.80
N ALA A 315 -5.81 14.02 5.24
CA ALA A 315 -5.21 12.81 4.67
C ALA A 315 -6.13 11.59 4.88
N GLY A 316 -5.93 10.53 4.10
CA GLY A 316 -6.74 9.32 4.17
C GLY A 316 -8.25 9.65 4.09
N GLY A 317 -9.01 9.16 5.07
CA GLY A 317 -10.42 9.49 5.22
C GLY A 317 -11.25 8.28 5.59
N TYR A 318 -11.87 7.65 4.58
CA TYR A 318 -12.74 6.48 4.76
C TYR A 318 -12.32 5.33 3.86
N LEU A 319 -12.29 4.12 4.44
CA LEU A 319 -12.14 2.84 3.73
C LEU A 319 -13.33 1.94 4.09
N SER A 320 -13.68 1.00 3.23
CA SER A 320 -14.71 -0.02 3.49
C SER A 320 -14.30 -1.36 2.91
N PHE A 321 -14.50 -2.46 3.63
CA PHE A 321 -14.10 -3.80 3.18
C PHE A 321 -15.28 -4.77 3.27
N GLU A 322 -15.48 -5.60 2.24
CA GLU A 322 -16.49 -6.66 2.29
C GLU A 322 -16.07 -7.95 1.57
N LYS A 323 -16.62 -9.09 2.03
CA LYS A 323 -16.81 -10.24 1.17
C LYS A 323 -18.06 -10.00 0.33
N LEU A 324 -17.96 -10.20 -0.98
CA LEU A 324 -19.04 -9.87 -1.92
C LEU A 324 -20.34 -10.60 -1.54
N PRO A 325 -21.49 -9.90 -1.48
CA PRO A 325 -22.78 -10.50 -1.10
C PRO A 325 -23.17 -11.68 -2.02
N LEU A 326 -23.91 -12.65 -1.48
CA LEU A 326 -24.19 -13.93 -2.17
C LEU A 326 -24.78 -13.78 -3.58
N ASN A 327 -25.61 -12.76 -3.84
CA ASN A 327 -26.17 -12.49 -5.17
C ASN A 327 -25.12 -12.04 -6.20
N TYR A 328 -24.01 -11.45 -5.77
CA TYR A 328 -22.86 -11.12 -6.61
C TYR A 328 -21.94 -12.33 -6.87
N ARG A 329 -21.90 -13.29 -5.94
CA ARG A 329 -21.18 -14.57 -6.08
C ARG A 329 -21.93 -15.64 -6.89
N ALA A 330 -23.25 -15.49 -7.07
CA ALA A 330 -24.15 -16.56 -7.50
C ALA A 330 -23.88 -17.17 -8.89
N ASN A 331 -22.96 -16.60 -9.67
CA ASN A 331 -22.51 -17.13 -10.96
C ASN A 331 -20.98 -17.29 -11.02
N PHE A 332 -20.29 -17.34 -9.88
CA PHE A 332 -18.87 -17.66 -9.83
C PHE A 332 -18.62 -19.10 -10.29
N SER A 333 -17.53 -19.33 -11.00
CA SER A 333 -17.10 -20.68 -11.38
C SER A 333 -16.50 -21.42 -10.19
N SER A 334 -16.48 -22.75 -10.25
CA SER A 334 -15.87 -23.57 -9.20
C SER A 334 -14.34 -23.35 -9.06
N ARG A 335 -13.67 -22.72 -10.04
CA ARG A 335 -12.29 -22.23 -9.88
C ARG A 335 -12.25 -21.06 -8.89
N THR A 336 -13.13 -20.09 -9.07
CA THR A 336 -13.26 -18.89 -8.21
C THR A 336 -13.72 -19.26 -6.81
N GLU A 337 -14.72 -20.15 -6.68
CA GLU A 337 -15.16 -20.64 -5.37
C GLU A 337 -14.03 -21.38 -4.63
N ALA A 338 -13.24 -22.20 -5.33
CA ALA A 338 -12.06 -22.84 -4.76
C ALA A 338 -10.98 -21.82 -4.35
N ALA A 339 -10.62 -20.90 -5.24
CA ALA A 339 -9.63 -19.84 -4.97
C ALA A 339 -10.01 -19.02 -3.72
N LEU A 340 -11.27 -18.58 -3.63
CA LEU A 340 -11.78 -17.80 -2.50
C LEU A 340 -11.90 -18.62 -1.20
N SER A 341 -11.84 -19.96 -1.27
CA SER A 341 -11.80 -20.86 -0.11
C SER A 341 -10.39 -21.10 0.44
N GLU A 342 -9.34 -20.78 -0.33
CA GLU A 342 -7.94 -20.80 0.13
C GLU A 342 -7.66 -19.62 1.11
N PHE A 343 -8.47 -18.55 1.04
CA PHE A 343 -8.37 -17.39 1.92
C PHE A 343 -9.13 -17.58 3.24
N PRO A 344 -8.59 -17.10 4.39
CA PRO A 344 -9.28 -17.10 5.67
C PRO A 344 -10.67 -16.46 5.63
N PHE A 345 -11.61 -16.97 6.43
CA PHE A 345 -13.00 -16.49 6.44
C PHE A 345 -13.12 -14.98 6.77
N ASP A 346 -12.22 -14.44 7.59
CA ASP A 346 -12.23 -13.01 7.95
C ASP A 346 -11.57 -12.10 6.90
N TRP A 347 -10.88 -12.67 5.90
CA TRP A 347 -10.22 -11.97 4.82
C TRP A 347 -11.27 -11.46 3.81
N LEU A 348 -11.43 -10.14 3.70
CA LEU A 348 -12.40 -9.54 2.78
C LEU A 348 -11.89 -9.57 1.34
N GLU A 349 -12.80 -9.65 0.37
CA GLU A 349 -12.41 -9.77 -1.04
C GLU A 349 -12.14 -8.42 -1.70
N ILE A 350 -12.90 -7.39 -1.30
CA ILE A 350 -12.84 -6.06 -1.89
C ILE A 350 -12.65 -4.97 -0.83
N GLU A 351 -11.76 -4.01 -1.10
CA GLU A 351 -11.74 -2.69 -0.47
C GLU A 351 -12.43 -1.67 -1.39
N TYR A 352 -13.18 -0.75 -0.79
CA TYR A 352 -13.77 0.41 -1.43
C TYR A 352 -13.14 1.70 -0.90
N ILE A 353 -12.62 2.51 -1.82
CA ILE A 353 -12.10 3.85 -1.53
C ILE A 353 -13.06 4.87 -2.14
N ALA A 354 -13.58 5.77 -1.31
CA ALA A 354 -14.45 6.87 -1.74
C ALA A 354 -13.66 8.19 -1.69
N THR A 355 -13.61 8.94 -2.79
CA THR A 355 -12.81 10.17 -2.89
C THR A 355 -13.36 11.16 -3.93
N GLY A 356 -12.98 12.43 -3.83
CA GLY A 356 -13.39 13.51 -4.74
C GLY A 356 -12.20 14.30 -5.27
N PHE A 357 -12.13 14.46 -6.59
CA PHE A 357 -11.09 15.23 -7.27
C PHE A 357 -11.66 16.54 -7.87
N PRO A 358 -10.89 17.63 -7.95
CA PRO A 358 -11.34 18.85 -8.64
C PRO A 358 -11.59 18.55 -10.13
N SER A 359 -12.73 18.99 -10.64
CA SER A 359 -13.09 18.83 -12.07
C SER A 359 -12.51 19.92 -12.98
N GLY A 360 -12.23 21.10 -12.43
CA GLY A 360 -11.98 22.33 -13.18
C GLY A 360 -13.23 22.99 -13.79
N ASN A 361 -14.43 22.44 -13.55
CA ASN A 361 -15.71 22.94 -14.06
C ASN A 361 -16.57 23.54 -12.91
N PRO A 362 -17.18 24.73 -13.08
CA PRO A 362 -17.94 25.39 -12.02
C PRO A 362 -19.32 24.76 -11.74
N ASP A 363 -19.96 24.14 -12.73
CA ASP A 363 -21.31 23.56 -12.62
C ASP A 363 -21.29 22.20 -11.89
N PHE A 364 -20.17 21.48 -12.01
CA PHE A 364 -19.89 20.25 -11.27
C PHE A 364 -18.46 20.30 -10.70
N PRO A 365 -18.23 20.91 -9.51
CA PRO A 365 -16.89 21.19 -8.99
C PRO A 365 -16.01 19.95 -8.75
N THR A 366 -16.62 18.76 -8.67
CA THR A 366 -15.92 17.53 -8.29
C THR A 366 -16.20 16.38 -9.27
N ILE A 367 -15.14 15.67 -9.65
CA ILE A 367 -15.23 14.30 -10.16
C ILE A 367 -15.18 13.39 -8.92
N GLY A 368 -16.32 12.82 -8.55
CA GLY A 368 -16.38 11.80 -7.51
C GLY A 368 -15.90 10.46 -8.05
N ALA A 369 -15.18 9.72 -7.22
CA ALA A 369 -14.74 8.35 -7.49
C ALA A 369 -15.20 7.43 -6.34
N ILE A 370 -15.75 6.29 -6.72
CA ILE A 370 -15.78 5.11 -5.85
C ILE A 370 -14.92 4.06 -6.56
N SER A 371 -13.86 3.64 -5.88
CA SER A 371 -12.92 2.63 -6.35
C SER A 371 -13.27 1.27 -5.76
N GLY A 372 -12.93 0.19 -6.47
CA GLY A 372 -12.95 -1.17 -5.94
C GLY A 372 -11.58 -1.82 -6.15
N THR A 373 -11.00 -2.33 -5.08
CA THR A 373 -9.64 -2.92 -5.02
C THR A 373 -9.74 -4.40 -4.69
N LEU A 374 -9.08 -5.27 -5.45
CA LEU A 374 -9.02 -6.71 -5.19
C LEU A 374 -8.02 -7.04 -4.08
N LEU A 375 -8.50 -7.69 -3.03
CA LEU A 375 -7.71 -8.09 -1.86
C LEU A 375 -7.42 -9.59 -1.79
N THR A 376 -8.08 -10.39 -2.64
CA THR A 376 -7.90 -11.83 -2.75
C THR A 376 -7.39 -12.23 -4.15
N PRO A 377 -6.30 -11.63 -4.68
CA PRO A 377 -5.77 -12.02 -5.98
C PRO A 377 -5.20 -13.44 -5.92
N SER A 378 -5.55 -14.24 -6.92
CA SER A 378 -5.02 -15.57 -7.23
C SER A 378 -3.82 -15.45 -8.17
N SER A 379 -3.85 -14.41 -9.01
CA SER A 379 -2.81 -13.96 -9.94
C SER A 379 -1.45 -13.67 -9.28
N ARG A 380 -0.34 -13.93 -9.97
CA ARG A 380 1.03 -13.67 -9.47
C ARG A 380 1.92 -13.01 -10.53
N GLY A 381 2.59 -11.93 -10.12
CA GLY A 381 3.61 -11.25 -10.92
C GLY A 381 5.05 -11.68 -10.62
N ASN A 382 5.99 -11.00 -11.30
CA ASN A 382 7.43 -11.10 -11.12
C ASN A 382 8.16 -9.74 -11.15
N VAL A 383 9.44 -9.81 -10.80
CA VAL A 383 10.46 -8.78 -10.83
C VAL A 383 11.77 -9.48 -11.21
N THR A 384 12.32 -9.15 -12.37
CA THR A 384 13.62 -9.65 -12.86
C THR A 384 14.57 -8.49 -13.18
N ILE A 385 15.85 -8.79 -13.37
CA ILE A 385 16.85 -7.81 -13.81
C ILE A 385 16.81 -7.61 -15.33
N LEU A 386 17.13 -6.40 -15.80
CA LEU A 386 17.33 -6.08 -17.21
C LEU A 386 18.79 -6.31 -17.66
N SER A 387 19.74 -6.18 -16.73
CA SER A 387 21.17 -6.27 -16.97
C SER A 387 21.91 -6.60 -15.66
N ALA A 388 23.25 -6.68 -15.71
CA ALA A 388 24.12 -6.76 -14.54
C ALA A 388 24.37 -5.39 -13.84
N SER A 389 23.51 -4.39 -14.04
CA SER A 389 23.62 -3.03 -13.48
C SER A 389 22.45 -2.69 -12.55
N ILE A 390 22.73 -2.01 -11.44
CA ILE A 390 21.72 -1.40 -10.56
C ILE A 390 21.16 -0.07 -11.11
N LEU A 391 21.84 0.54 -12.09
CA LEU A 391 21.42 1.81 -12.68
C LEU A 391 20.29 1.64 -13.70
N ASP A 392 20.14 0.43 -14.24
CA ASP A 392 18.98 0.04 -15.03
C ASP A 392 17.81 -0.30 -14.10
N GLN A 393 16.58 0.09 -14.46
CA GLN A 393 15.39 -0.26 -13.68
C GLN A 393 15.12 -1.79 -13.73
N PRO A 394 14.54 -2.38 -12.67
CA PRO A 394 14.09 -3.76 -12.72
C PRO A 394 12.93 -3.93 -13.71
N ILE A 395 12.88 -5.08 -14.37
CA ILE A 395 11.72 -5.50 -15.17
C ILE A 395 10.64 -5.95 -14.18
N ILE A 396 9.50 -5.28 -14.16
CA ILE A 396 8.40 -5.55 -13.23
C ILE A 396 7.17 -6.03 -14.01
N ASP A 397 6.77 -7.29 -13.83
CA ASP A 397 5.47 -7.79 -14.25
C ASP A 397 4.56 -7.86 -13.02
N LEU A 398 3.49 -7.07 -12.96
CA LEU A 398 2.55 -7.15 -11.83
C LEU A 398 1.70 -8.43 -11.87
N GLY A 399 1.66 -9.12 -13.02
CA GLY A 399 0.87 -10.33 -13.23
C GLY A 399 -0.62 -10.13 -12.95
N TRP A 400 -1.13 -8.90 -13.04
CA TRP A 400 -2.50 -8.53 -12.65
C TRP A 400 -3.55 -9.26 -13.50
N LEU A 401 -4.45 -10.06 -12.90
CA LEU A 401 -5.53 -10.76 -13.61
C LEU A 401 -5.00 -11.77 -14.64
N THR A 402 -4.00 -12.53 -14.20
CA THR A 402 -3.46 -13.72 -14.86
C THR A 402 -4.31 -14.97 -14.58
N ASP A 403 -5.17 -14.95 -13.55
CA ASP A 403 -6.11 -16.01 -13.16
C ASP A 403 -7.58 -15.53 -13.28
N PRO A 404 -8.48 -16.30 -13.92
CA PRO A 404 -9.89 -15.91 -14.13
C PRO A 404 -10.73 -15.82 -12.85
N ALA A 405 -10.26 -16.36 -11.71
CA ALA A 405 -10.93 -16.12 -10.43
C ALA A 405 -10.98 -14.62 -10.08
N ASP A 406 -9.92 -13.90 -10.42
CA ASP A 406 -9.76 -12.49 -10.10
C ASP A 406 -10.60 -11.61 -11.05
N GLU A 407 -10.72 -12.03 -12.31
CA GLU A 407 -11.63 -11.46 -13.30
C GLU A 407 -13.09 -11.50 -12.83
N GLU A 408 -13.58 -12.68 -12.40
CA GLU A 408 -14.96 -12.85 -11.93
C GLU A 408 -15.26 -11.97 -10.70
N VAL A 409 -14.32 -11.93 -9.74
CA VAL A 409 -14.43 -11.11 -8.52
C VAL A 409 -14.42 -9.61 -8.86
N MET A 410 -13.55 -9.17 -9.78
CA MET A 410 -13.51 -7.77 -10.23
C MET A 410 -14.77 -7.35 -10.99
N VAL A 411 -15.35 -8.23 -11.82
CA VAL A 411 -16.64 -7.98 -12.49
C VAL A 411 -17.79 -7.86 -11.49
N ALA A 412 -17.81 -8.69 -10.46
CA ALA A 412 -18.79 -8.62 -9.39
C ALA A 412 -18.63 -7.32 -8.57
N ALA A 413 -17.39 -6.97 -8.20
CA ALA A 413 -17.06 -5.72 -7.52
C ALA A 413 -17.42 -4.47 -8.34
N PHE A 414 -17.20 -4.50 -9.65
CA PHE A 414 -17.57 -3.39 -10.55
C PHE A 414 -19.07 -3.12 -10.54
N LYS A 415 -19.89 -4.18 -10.66
CA LYS A 415 -21.36 -4.07 -10.59
C LYS A 415 -21.83 -3.61 -9.20
N ARG A 416 -21.12 -4.00 -8.14
CA ARG A 416 -21.38 -3.59 -6.75
C ARG A 416 -21.03 -2.11 -6.50
N VAL A 417 -19.95 -1.60 -7.10
CA VAL A 417 -19.61 -0.16 -7.08
C VAL A 417 -20.66 0.67 -7.84
N ARG A 418 -21.20 0.17 -8.95
CA ARG A 418 -22.33 0.83 -9.64
C ARG A 418 -23.61 0.84 -8.82
N GLU A 419 -23.95 -0.26 -8.14
CA GLU A 419 -25.08 -0.29 -7.20
C GLU A 419 -24.99 0.83 -6.15
N ALA A 420 -23.78 1.08 -5.61
CA ALA A 420 -23.55 2.18 -4.69
C ALA A 420 -23.77 3.56 -5.36
N TRP A 421 -23.22 3.75 -6.57
CA TRP A 421 -23.39 4.98 -7.34
C TRP A 421 -24.84 5.28 -7.74
N ASP A 422 -25.64 4.26 -8.03
CA ASP A 422 -27.06 4.38 -8.42
C ASP A 422 -28.01 4.40 -7.19
N SER A 423 -27.46 4.37 -5.98
CA SER A 423 -28.26 4.39 -4.75
C SER A 423 -29.02 5.72 -4.54
N PRO A 424 -30.24 5.69 -3.94
CA PRO A 424 -31.02 6.91 -3.65
C PRO A 424 -30.29 7.95 -2.80
N ALA A 425 -29.25 7.56 -2.06
CA ALA A 425 -28.44 8.45 -1.23
C ALA A 425 -27.63 9.49 -2.03
N LEU A 426 -27.35 9.22 -3.32
CA LEU A 426 -26.55 10.12 -4.17
C LEU A 426 -27.37 10.93 -5.19
N VAL A 427 -28.66 10.64 -5.38
CA VAL A 427 -29.51 11.28 -6.41
C VAL A 427 -29.51 12.81 -6.30
N GLY A 428 -29.42 13.36 -5.09
CA GLY A 428 -29.36 14.81 -4.85
C GLY A 428 -27.99 15.47 -5.11
N ILE A 429 -26.94 14.71 -5.45
CA ILE A 429 -25.59 15.24 -5.69
C ILE A 429 -24.97 14.90 -7.05
N ILE A 430 -25.53 13.93 -7.79
CA ILE A 430 -25.00 13.55 -9.12
C ILE A 430 -25.33 14.64 -10.13
N ALA A 431 -24.31 15.13 -10.84
CA ALA A 431 -24.39 16.24 -11.78
C ALA A 431 -24.33 15.83 -13.27
N GLY A 432 -24.24 14.54 -13.56
CA GLY A 432 -24.13 14.03 -14.93
C GLY A 432 -24.06 12.49 -15.00
N PRO A 433 -23.93 11.94 -16.21
CA PRO A 433 -23.77 10.49 -16.42
C PRO A 433 -22.42 9.97 -15.87
N GLU A 434 -22.24 8.65 -15.94
CA GLU A 434 -20.96 8.03 -15.64
C GLU A 434 -19.88 8.46 -16.64
N ILE A 435 -18.80 9.06 -16.13
CA ILE A 435 -17.66 9.57 -16.91
C ILE A 435 -16.77 8.41 -17.35
N ALA A 436 -16.51 7.46 -16.44
CA ALA A 436 -15.62 6.34 -16.69
C ALA A 436 -16.01 5.14 -15.80
N PRO A 437 -15.98 3.90 -16.33
CA PRO A 437 -15.72 3.56 -17.73
C PRO A 437 -16.86 3.96 -18.69
N GLY A 438 -18.04 4.30 -18.15
CA GLY A 438 -19.14 4.92 -18.89
C GLY A 438 -20.33 3.98 -19.11
N THR A 439 -21.50 4.58 -19.32
CA THR A 439 -22.82 3.91 -19.30
C THR A 439 -23.03 2.78 -20.31
N ASN A 440 -22.12 2.63 -21.28
CA ASN A 440 -22.25 1.65 -22.36
C ASN A 440 -21.57 0.30 -22.03
N ILE A 441 -20.58 0.31 -21.13
CA ILE A 441 -19.90 -0.89 -20.61
C ILE A 441 -20.84 -1.60 -19.66
N ASN A 442 -21.38 -2.79 -19.99
CA ASN A 442 -22.45 -3.43 -19.19
C ASN A 442 -22.38 -4.95 -19.05
N THR A 443 -21.86 -5.67 -20.06
CA THR A 443 -21.67 -7.12 -20.00
C THR A 443 -20.40 -7.47 -19.23
N ASN A 444 -20.24 -8.74 -18.82
CA ASN A 444 -18.96 -9.21 -18.25
C ASN A 444 -17.80 -8.95 -19.22
N ALA A 445 -18.00 -9.19 -20.52
CA ALA A 445 -16.97 -8.99 -21.54
C ALA A 445 -16.58 -7.51 -21.69
N ASP A 446 -17.51 -6.56 -21.60
CA ASP A 446 -17.17 -5.13 -21.66
C ASP A 446 -16.32 -4.68 -20.45
N ILE A 447 -16.56 -5.29 -19.28
CA ILE A 447 -15.83 -5.01 -18.04
C ILE A 447 -14.44 -5.68 -18.06
N LEU A 448 -14.34 -6.89 -18.62
CA LEU A 448 -13.09 -7.65 -18.75
C LEU A 448 -12.24 -7.23 -19.94
N ALA A 449 -12.79 -6.61 -20.99
CA ALA A 449 -12.01 -6.02 -22.09
C ALA A 449 -11.08 -4.87 -21.66
N VAL A 450 -11.04 -4.56 -20.37
CA VAL A 450 -10.07 -3.66 -19.75
C VAL A 450 -8.83 -4.44 -19.23
N VAL A 451 -8.75 -5.81 -19.28
CA VAL A 451 -7.74 -6.70 -18.60
C VAL A 451 -7.61 -8.20 -19.09
N ASP A 452 -6.42 -8.78 -19.44
CA ASP A 452 -6.19 -10.25 -19.71
C ASP A 452 -4.71 -10.85 -19.88
N SER A 453 -4.28 -11.91 -19.12
CA SER A 453 -3.22 -12.98 -19.39
C SER A 453 -1.68 -13.00 -18.95
N GLN A 454 -1.33 -13.90 -17.99
CA GLN A 454 -0.23 -14.97 -17.85
C GLN A 454 1.35 -14.88 -17.48
N ALA A 455 1.85 -14.26 -16.37
CA ALA A 455 2.74 -14.78 -15.23
C ALA A 455 4.19 -15.49 -15.23
N ASN A 456 4.90 -15.58 -14.02
CA ASN A 456 6.03 -16.50 -13.45
C ASN A 456 7.53 -15.96 -13.26
N VAL A 457 8.64 -16.41 -12.51
CA VAL A 457 9.15 -17.33 -11.37
C VAL A 457 10.78 -17.27 -11.17
N PHE A 458 11.68 -17.35 -10.09
CA PHE A 458 11.90 -17.24 -8.56
C PHE A 458 13.46 -17.22 -8.02
N GLY A 459 13.90 -16.91 -6.71
CA GLY A 459 15.31 -16.92 -6.00
C GLY A 459 15.72 -17.29 -4.42
N VAL A 460 16.40 -16.47 -3.50
CA VAL A 460 17.37 -16.74 -2.27
C VAL A 460 17.17 -17.36 -0.82
N GLN A 461 18.32 -17.77 -0.18
CA GLN A 461 18.75 -17.70 1.27
C GLN A 461 20.02 -16.81 1.55
N GLY A 462 20.39 -16.53 2.81
CA GLY A 462 21.77 -16.12 3.22
C GLY A 462 21.97 -14.65 3.62
N LEU A 463 20.93 -13.83 3.47
CA LEU A 463 20.83 -12.48 4.03
C LEU A 463 19.41 -12.27 4.56
N ARG A 464 19.18 -11.15 5.27
CA ARG A 464 17.82 -10.74 5.68
C ARG A 464 17.32 -9.61 4.77
N VAL A 465 16.16 -9.80 4.17
CA VAL A 465 15.37 -8.70 3.59
C VAL A 465 14.28 -8.33 4.59
N VAL A 466 14.15 -7.03 4.88
CA VAL A 466 13.26 -6.46 5.88
C VAL A 466 12.49 -5.31 5.23
N ASP A 467 11.63 -5.69 4.30
CA ASP A 467 10.58 -4.87 3.69
C ASP A 467 9.43 -5.80 3.24
N ILE A 468 8.44 -5.29 2.50
CA ILE A 468 7.25 -6.05 2.10
C ILE A 468 7.56 -7.26 1.18
N SER A 469 8.72 -7.32 0.51
CA SER A 469 9.08 -8.42 -0.41
C SER A 469 9.25 -9.80 0.24
N VAL A 470 9.29 -9.90 1.57
CA VAL A 470 9.33 -11.19 2.29
C VAL A 470 7.99 -11.61 2.90
N PHE A 471 6.92 -10.86 2.65
CA PHE A 471 5.59 -11.31 3.05
C PHE A 471 5.21 -12.49 2.13
N PRO A 472 4.69 -13.61 2.66
CA PRO A 472 4.30 -14.77 1.83
C PRO A 472 3.15 -14.44 0.86
N PHE A 473 2.41 -13.37 1.15
CA PHE A 473 1.31 -12.82 0.35
C PHE A 473 1.08 -11.35 0.70
N SER A 474 0.36 -10.62 -0.15
CA SER A 474 -0.14 -9.29 0.24
C SER A 474 -1.24 -9.44 1.29
N LEU A 475 -1.00 -8.92 2.49
CA LEU A 475 -2.00 -8.84 3.56
C LEU A 475 -3.16 -7.92 3.13
N PRO A 476 -4.42 -8.19 3.53
CA PRO A 476 -5.58 -7.43 3.05
C PRO A 476 -5.50 -5.93 3.40
N GLY A 477 -5.59 -5.10 2.36
CA GLY A 477 -5.53 -3.64 2.39
C GLY A 477 -4.10 -3.08 2.46
N HIS A 478 -3.96 -1.85 2.96
CA HIS A 478 -2.70 -1.11 2.97
C HIS A 478 -1.61 -1.76 3.86
N PRO A 479 -0.39 -2.00 3.34
CA PRO A 479 0.65 -2.75 4.06
C PRO A 479 1.41 -1.94 5.12
N GLN A 480 1.19 -0.62 5.21
CA GLN A 480 2.02 0.31 6.00
C GLN A 480 2.24 -0.17 7.45
N ALA A 481 1.17 -0.49 8.18
CA ALA A 481 1.27 -0.89 9.58
C ALA A 481 2.01 -2.24 9.73
N SER A 482 1.72 -3.19 8.84
CA SER A 482 2.33 -4.52 8.82
C SER A 482 3.84 -4.45 8.60
N VAL A 483 4.31 -3.53 7.75
CA VAL A 483 5.75 -3.28 7.53
C VAL A 483 6.43 -2.72 8.78
N TYR A 484 5.81 -1.79 9.52
CA TYR A 484 6.33 -1.32 10.80
C TYR A 484 6.37 -2.42 11.87
N MET A 485 5.31 -3.21 11.98
CA MET A 485 5.26 -4.39 12.88
C MET A 485 6.39 -5.38 12.56
N PHE A 486 6.57 -5.70 11.28
CA PHE A 486 7.59 -6.66 10.84
C PHE A 486 9.00 -6.14 11.12
N ALA A 487 9.27 -4.86 10.86
CA ALA A 487 10.55 -4.23 11.20
C ALA A 487 10.83 -4.26 12.72
N GLU A 488 9.82 -4.01 13.57
CA GLU A 488 9.96 -4.09 15.03
C GLU A 488 10.21 -5.52 15.54
N LYS A 489 9.57 -6.53 14.93
CA LYS A 489 9.78 -7.96 15.23
C LYS A 489 11.18 -8.41 14.84
N ILE A 490 11.62 -8.12 13.61
CA ILE A 490 12.97 -8.51 13.14
C ILE A 490 14.07 -7.74 13.89
N ALA A 491 13.86 -6.48 14.27
CA ALA A 491 14.82 -5.73 15.09
C ALA A 491 15.00 -6.34 16.50
N ASP A 492 13.92 -6.85 17.10
CA ASP A 492 13.95 -7.56 18.38
C ASP A 492 14.64 -8.94 18.26
N GLU A 493 14.37 -9.70 17.20
CA GLU A 493 15.08 -10.96 16.90
C GLU A 493 16.58 -10.77 16.68
N ILE A 494 16.98 -9.76 15.90
CA ILE A 494 18.39 -9.40 15.69
C ILE A 494 19.04 -8.98 17.02
N SER A 495 18.32 -8.28 17.89
CA SER A 495 18.83 -7.87 19.21
C SER A 495 19.07 -9.08 20.12
N LYS A 496 18.10 -9.98 20.25
CA LYS A 496 18.22 -11.25 21.00
C LYS A 496 19.34 -12.14 20.47
N THR A 497 19.48 -12.22 19.14
CA THR A 497 20.57 -12.97 18.49
C THR A 497 21.94 -12.40 18.86
N ARG A 498 22.06 -11.09 19.10
CA ARG A 498 23.32 -10.43 19.48
C ARG A 498 23.71 -10.57 20.94
N GLU A 499 22.80 -11.01 21.82
CA GLU A 499 23.09 -11.30 23.23
C GLU A 499 23.59 -12.74 23.45
N ALA A 500 23.52 -13.58 22.41
CA ALA A 500 23.99 -14.97 22.40
C ALA A 500 25.42 -15.17 21.83
N TYR A 501 26.13 -14.08 21.49
CA TYR A 501 27.48 -14.06 20.91
C TYR A 501 28.40 -13.05 21.62
#